data_AF-A0A833LGD7-F1
#
_entry.id   AF-A0A833LGD7-F1
#
_cell.length_a   1.000
_cell.length_b   1.000
_cell.length_c   1.000
_cell.angle_alpha   90.00
_cell.angle_beta   90.00
_cell.angle_gamma   90.00
#
_symmetry.space_group_name_H-M   'P 1'
#
loop_
_entity.id
_entity.type
_entity.pdbx_description
1 polymer ?
#
loop_
_entity_poly.entity_id
_entity_poly.type
_entity_poly.pdbx_seq_one_letter_code
_entity_poly.pdbx_strand_id
1 'polypeptide(L)'
;MLIVGDGCTDNTADVVAGFSDPRIRWLDLPKAPFSGYANRNIALRQARGRTIAYAQHDDILFPDHVEKLVAALDAAAADWAYSRPLWVTPNGDLLPFAVNLTSTDERKRFLNQASHIPSCCVVHTRSALERVGYWPEDMPRNAD
;
A
#
# COMPACT_ATOMS: atom_id res chain seq x y z
N MET A 1 -8.66 -1.56 -9.79
CA MET A 1 -8.39 -1.81 -8.36
C MET A 1 -8.56 -3.29 -8.09
N LEU A 2 -7.60 -3.91 -7.41
CA LEU A 2 -7.72 -5.28 -6.92
C LEU A 2 -8.04 -5.19 -5.43
N ILE A 3 -9.18 -5.71 -5.02
CA ILE A 3 -9.59 -5.74 -3.61
C ILE A 3 -9.43 -7.18 -3.13
N VAL A 4 -8.72 -7.35 -2.02
CA VAL A 4 -8.41 -8.67 -1.44
C VAL A 4 -9.24 -8.87 -0.18
N GLY A 5 -10.17 -9.82 -0.23
CA GLY A 5 -10.82 -10.33 0.97
C GLY A 5 -9.91 -11.33 1.65
N ASP A 6 -9.33 -10.96 2.79
CA ASP A 6 -8.44 -11.82 3.57
C ASP A 6 -9.22 -12.57 4.66
N GLY A 7 -10.03 -13.55 4.23
CA GLY A 7 -10.93 -14.29 5.11
C GLY A 7 -12.07 -13.45 5.68
N CYS A 8 -12.66 -12.58 4.87
CA CYS A 8 -13.80 -11.76 5.25
C CYS A 8 -15.02 -12.64 5.61
N THR A 9 -15.66 -12.35 6.74
CA THR A 9 -16.87 -13.06 7.22
C THR A 9 -18.06 -12.14 7.42
N ASP A 10 -17.88 -10.84 7.20
CA ASP A 10 -18.92 -9.82 7.25
C ASP A 10 -19.47 -9.51 5.85
N ASN A 11 -20.19 -8.39 5.71
CA ASN A 11 -20.78 -7.98 4.44
C ASN A 11 -19.79 -7.26 3.49
N THR A 12 -18.47 -7.37 3.70
CA THR A 12 -17.47 -6.70 2.84
C THR A 12 -17.64 -7.07 1.37
N ALA A 13 -17.87 -8.35 1.06
CA ALA A 13 -18.06 -8.80 -0.33
C ALA A 13 -19.29 -8.15 -0.99
N ASP A 14 -20.40 -8.03 -0.25
CA ASP A 14 -21.62 -7.38 -0.74
C ASP A 14 -21.42 -5.89 -0.97
N VAL A 15 -20.68 -5.21 -0.08
CA VAL A 15 -20.32 -3.80 -0.24
C VAL A 15 -19.50 -3.60 -1.52
N VAL A 16 -18.50 -4.45 -1.76
CA VAL A 16 -17.68 -4.40 -2.99
C VAL A 16 -18.52 -4.66 -4.23
N ALA A 17 -19.44 -5.63 -4.18
CA ALA A 17 -20.36 -5.95 -5.29
C ALA A 17 -21.33 -4.81 -5.61
N GLY A 18 -21.59 -3.90 -4.66
CA GLY A 18 -22.38 -2.69 -4.89
C GLY A 18 -21.75 -1.67 -5.85
N PHE A 19 -20.46 -1.77 -6.14
CA PHE A 19 -19.77 -0.88 -7.08
C PHE A 19 -19.77 -1.49 -8.49
N SER A 20 -20.42 -0.82 -9.45
CA SER A 20 -20.53 -1.29 -10.84
C SER A 20 -19.31 -0.98 -11.73
N ASP A 21 -18.18 -0.53 -11.17
CA ASP A 21 -16.98 -0.20 -11.94
C ASP A 21 -16.22 -1.47 -12.37
N PRO A 22 -16.12 -1.79 -13.67
CA PRO A 22 -15.49 -3.02 -14.15
C PRO A 22 -13.97 -3.08 -13.89
N ARG A 23 -13.36 -1.96 -13.49
CA ARG A 23 -11.95 -1.92 -13.09
C ARG A 23 -11.75 -2.47 -11.69
N ILE A 24 -12.80 -2.61 -10.88
CA ILE A 24 -12.78 -3.22 -9.55
C ILE A 24 -12.88 -4.73 -9.70
N ARG A 25 -11.98 -5.45 -9.04
CA ARG A 25 -11.94 -6.92 -9.05
C ARG A 25 -11.78 -7.40 -7.61
N TRP A 26 -12.74 -8.18 -7.14
CA TRP A 26 -12.72 -8.84 -5.84
C TRP A 26 -11.93 -10.16 -5.92
N LEU A 27 -11.03 -10.39 -4.97
CA LEU A 27 -10.32 -11.63 -4.77
C LEU A 27 -10.73 -12.18 -3.40
N ASP A 28 -11.66 -13.12 -3.40
CA ASP A 28 -12.11 -13.81 -2.18
C ASP A 28 -11.12 -14.90 -1.81
N LEU A 29 -10.36 -14.69 -0.74
CA LEU A 29 -9.28 -15.59 -0.32
C LEU A 29 -9.50 -16.03 1.13
N PRO A 30 -9.11 -17.27 1.49
CA PRO A 30 -9.10 -17.68 2.88
C PRO A 30 -8.15 -16.80 3.70
N LYS A 31 -8.38 -16.72 5.02
CA LYS A 31 -7.53 -15.94 5.93
C LYS A 31 -6.08 -16.40 5.82
N ALA A 32 -5.21 -15.52 5.36
CA ALA A 32 -3.77 -15.78 5.32
C ALA A 32 -3.14 -15.60 6.71
N PRO A 33 -1.97 -16.21 6.95
CA PRO A 33 -1.22 -16.00 8.18
C PRO A 33 -0.86 -14.53 8.42
N PHE A 34 -0.62 -14.21 9.69
CA PHE A 34 -0.12 -12.91 10.14
C PHE A 34 -0.98 -11.73 9.62
N SER A 35 -0.37 -10.81 8.87
CA SER A 35 -1.01 -9.59 8.35
C SER A 35 -1.46 -9.74 6.89
N GLY A 36 -1.61 -10.97 6.40
CA GLY A 36 -2.18 -11.22 5.07
C GLY A 36 -1.27 -10.90 3.88
N TYR A 37 0.05 -10.82 4.09
CA TYR A 37 1.02 -10.51 3.02
C TYR A 37 0.99 -11.51 1.86
N ALA A 38 0.75 -12.79 2.13
CA ALA A 38 0.56 -13.81 1.10
C ALA A 38 -0.62 -13.47 0.16
N ASN A 39 -1.73 -13.01 0.73
CA ASN A 39 -2.91 -12.60 -0.05
C ASN A 39 -2.67 -11.29 -0.81
N ARG A 40 -1.90 -10.34 -0.24
CA ARG A 40 -1.41 -9.15 -0.98
C ARG A 40 -0.54 -9.54 -2.18
N ASN A 41 0.34 -10.53 -2.01
CA ASN A 41 1.21 -11.02 -3.09
C ASN A 41 0.41 -11.68 -4.22
N ILE A 42 -0.70 -12.36 -3.93
CA ILE A 42 -1.63 -12.87 -4.96
C ILE A 42 -2.19 -11.71 -5.81
N ALA A 43 -2.61 -10.62 -5.18
CA ALA A 43 -3.07 -9.43 -5.91
C ALA A 43 -1.94 -8.78 -6.72
N LEU A 44 -0.75 -8.65 -6.14
CA LEU A 44 0.41 -8.08 -6.83
C LEU A 44 0.78 -8.85 -8.09
N ARG A 45 0.75 -10.20 -8.05
CA ARG A 45 0.98 -11.05 -9.23
C ARG A 45 -0.05 -10.83 -10.34
N GLN A 46 -1.26 -10.39 -9.98
CA GLN A 46 -2.33 -10.09 -10.95
C GLN A 46 -2.37 -8.63 -11.39
N ALA A 47 -1.58 -7.75 -10.75
CA ALA A 47 -1.56 -6.33 -11.05
C ALA A 47 -0.95 -6.10 -12.44
N ARG A 48 -1.56 -5.19 -13.20
CA ARG A 48 -1.18 -4.90 -14.60
C ARG A 48 -0.70 -3.48 -14.85
N GLY A 49 -0.83 -2.60 -13.86
CA GLY A 49 -0.43 -1.20 -13.99
C GLY A 49 1.09 -1.06 -14.13
N ARG A 50 1.53 0.00 -14.83
CA ARG A 50 2.93 0.43 -14.84
C ARG A 50 3.42 0.77 -13.43
N THR A 51 2.54 1.39 -12.66
CA THR A 51 2.76 1.81 -11.27
C THR A 51 1.81 1.04 -10.36
N ILE A 52 2.31 0.62 -9.21
CA ILE A 52 1.57 -0.03 -8.13
C ILE A 52 1.40 0.98 -7.00
N ALA A 53 0.18 1.09 -6.51
CA ALA A 53 -0.20 1.88 -5.34
C ALA A 53 -1.03 0.99 -4.41
N TYR A 54 -1.00 1.30 -3.12
CA TYR A 54 -1.66 0.52 -2.08
C TYR A 54 -2.74 1.36 -1.38
N ALA A 55 -3.78 0.68 -0.89
CA ALA A 55 -4.78 1.26 -0.02
C ALA A 55 -5.16 0.21 1.04
N GLN A 56 -5.14 0.61 2.31
CA GLN A 56 -5.70 -0.22 3.38
C GLN A 56 -7.19 0.09 3.51
N HIS A 57 -7.98 -0.85 4.04
CA HIS A 57 -9.43 -0.69 4.13
C HIS A 57 -9.86 0.36 5.16
N ASP A 58 -8.96 0.75 6.07
CA ASP A 58 -9.15 1.71 7.16
C ASP A 58 -8.44 3.05 6.91
N ASP A 59 -7.79 3.22 5.75
CA ASP A 59 -7.12 4.45 5.36
C ASP A 59 -7.99 5.31 4.44
N ILE A 60 -7.77 6.64 4.50
CA ILE A 60 -8.36 7.61 3.57
C ILE A 60 -7.24 8.23 2.74
N LEU A 61 -7.40 8.22 1.42
CA LEU A 61 -6.47 8.85 0.49
C LEU A 61 -7.02 10.19 -0.02
N PHE A 62 -6.15 11.18 -0.19
CA PHE A 62 -6.53 12.39 -0.90
C PHE A 62 -6.88 12.07 -2.37
N PRO A 63 -7.85 12.77 -2.98
CA PRO A 63 -8.25 12.52 -4.37
C PRO A 63 -7.10 12.60 -5.39
N ASP A 64 -6.08 13.41 -5.10
CA ASP A 64 -4.91 13.65 -5.95
C ASP A 64 -3.66 12.89 -5.48
N HIS A 65 -3.77 12.01 -4.48
CA HIS A 65 -2.65 11.30 -3.86
C HIS A 65 -1.83 10.49 -4.86
N VAL A 66 -2.50 9.60 -5.61
CA VAL A 66 -1.84 8.74 -6.59
C VAL A 66 -1.28 9.56 -7.75
N GLU A 67 -2.01 10.59 -8.20
CA GLU A 67 -1.56 11.49 -9.27
C GLU A 67 -0.24 12.18 -8.91
N LYS A 68 -0.18 12.79 -7.72
CA LYS A 68 1.02 13.48 -7.22
C LYS A 68 2.20 12.54 -7.08
N LEU A 69 1.99 11.34 -6.54
CA LEU A 69 3.06 10.37 -6.37
C LEU A 69 3.59 9.82 -7.70
N VAL A 70 2.70 9.57 -8.67
CA VAL A 70 3.11 9.17 -10.04
C VAL A 70 3.88 10.29 -10.72
N ALA A 71 3.41 11.54 -10.61
CA ALA A 71 4.11 12.69 -11.18
C ALA A 71 5.52 12.88 -10.60
N ALA A 72 5.67 12.71 -9.27
CA ALA A 72 6.97 12.77 -8.61
C ALA A 72 7.90 11.61 -9.04
N LEU A 73 7.35 10.41 -9.17
CA LEU A 73 8.09 9.23 -9.64
C LEU A 73 8.61 9.42 -11.07
N ASP A 74 7.74 9.89 -11.97
CA ASP A 74 8.07 10.12 -13.38
C ASP A 74 9.08 11.28 -13.53
N ALA A 75 8.90 12.39 -12.81
CA ALA A 75 9.80 13.55 -12.86
C ALA A 75 11.22 13.22 -12.38
N ALA A 76 11.36 12.32 -11.40
CA ALA A 76 12.65 11.88 -10.88
C ALA A 76 13.27 10.71 -11.66
N ALA A 77 12.57 10.15 -12.66
CA ALA A 77 12.90 8.87 -13.29
C ALA A 77 13.20 7.77 -12.25
N ALA A 78 12.40 7.76 -11.17
CA ALA A 78 12.59 6.89 -10.02
C ALA A 78 11.74 5.62 -10.11
N ASP A 79 12.11 4.62 -9.32
CA ASP A 79 11.36 3.36 -9.19
C ASP A 79 10.35 3.37 -8.05
N TRP A 80 10.45 4.34 -7.14
CA TRP A 80 9.71 4.38 -5.88
C TRP A 80 9.56 5.84 -5.43
N ALA A 81 8.37 6.20 -4.98
CA ALA A 81 8.06 7.52 -4.43
C ALA A 81 7.14 7.38 -3.21
N TYR A 82 7.23 8.33 -2.28
CA TYR A 82 6.44 8.33 -1.06
C TYR A 82 5.89 9.70 -0.71
N SER A 83 4.82 9.70 0.08
CA SER A 83 4.22 10.87 0.73
C SER A 83 4.30 10.75 2.25
N ARG A 84 3.93 11.83 2.95
CA ARG A 84 3.85 11.85 4.41
C ARG A 84 2.43 11.52 4.86
N PRO A 85 2.24 10.56 5.80
CA PRO A 85 0.94 10.25 6.35
C PRO A 85 0.49 11.30 7.38
N LEU A 86 -0.83 11.38 7.57
CA LEU A 86 -1.46 11.91 8.78
C LEU A 86 -2.21 10.77 9.45
N TRP A 87 -1.97 10.57 10.73
CA TRP A 87 -2.76 9.63 11.51
C TRP A 87 -4.06 10.29 11.95
N VAL A 88 -5.18 9.66 11.66
CA VAL A 88 -6.50 10.14 12.06
C VAL A 88 -6.99 9.26 13.18
N THR A 89 -7.25 9.84 14.36
CA THR A 89 -7.84 9.08 15.47
C THR A 89 -9.34 8.89 15.24
N PRO A 90 -9.99 7.91 15.91
CA PRO A 90 -11.44 7.76 15.86
C PRO A 90 -12.23 9.00 16.32
N ASN A 91 -11.61 9.88 17.10
CA ASN A 91 -12.21 11.15 17.54
C ASN A 91 -12.02 12.28 16.53
N GLY A 92 -11.30 12.04 15.43
CA GLY A 92 -11.03 13.02 14.39
C GLY A 92 -9.75 13.84 14.60
N ASP A 93 -8.90 13.48 15.57
CA ASP A 93 -7.63 14.17 15.77
C ASP A 93 -6.65 13.84 14.65
N LEU A 94 -5.95 14.86 14.15
CA LEU A 94 -4.90 14.71 13.15
C LEU A 94 -3.54 14.72 13.82
N LEU A 95 -2.85 13.59 13.80
CA LEU A 95 -1.52 13.41 14.36
C LEU A 95 -0.50 13.35 13.21
N PRO A 96 0.35 14.37 13.02
CA PRO A 96 1.37 14.34 11.98
C PRO A 96 2.44 13.31 12.32
N PHE A 97 2.69 12.38 11.40
CA PHE A 97 3.82 11.47 11.50
C PHE A 97 4.85 11.88 10.45
N ALA A 98 5.93 12.51 10.92
CA ALA A 98 6.95 13.04 10.03
C ALA A 98 7.96 11.93 9.68
N VAL A 99 7.92 11.49 8.42
CA VAL A 99 9.07 10.85 7.77
C VAL A 99 9.61 11.81 6.73
N ASN A 100 10.90 12.06 6.78
CA ASN A 100 11.63 12.90 5.86
C ASN A 100 12.93 12.20 5.42
N LEU A 101 12.86 11.45 4.32
CA LEU A 101 14.03 10.76 3.76
C LEU A 101 15.08 11.71 3.15
N THR A 102 14.83 13.03 3.07
CA THR A 102 15.89 14.00 2.75
C THR A 102 16.85 14.20 3.93
N SER A 103 16.35 14.02 5.16
CA SER A 103 17.18 13.98 6.37
C SER A 103 18.08 12.74 6.36
N THR A 104 19.39 12.96 6.48
CA THR A 104 20.38 11.88 6.48
C THR A 104 20.15 10.87 7.61
N ASP A 105 19.78 11.33 8.79
CA ASP A 105 19.59 10.46 9.96
C ASP A 105 18.32 9.62 9.85
N GLU A 106 17.23 10.22 9.36
CA GLU A 106 15.99 9.47 9.12
C GLU A 106 16.15 8.47 7.99
N ARG A 107 16.83 8.85 6.90
CA ARG A 107 17.16 7.93 5.81
C ARG A 107 18.02 6.75 6.28
N LYS A 108 19.01 6.99 7.16
CA LYS A 108 19.81 5.91 7.75
C LYS A 108 18.96 4.98 8.61
N ARG A 109 18.03 5.51 9.42
CA ARG A 109 17.11 4.68 10.22
C ARG A 109 16.19 3.86 9.32
N PHE A 110 15.62 4.47 8.29
CA PHE A 110 14.78 3.79 7.31
C PHE A 110 15.52 2.61 6.65
N LEU A 111 16.74 2.84 6.16
CA LEU A 111 17.50 1.82 5.43
C LEU A 111 18.06 0.69 6.30
N ASN A 112 18.33 0.92 7.59
CA ASN A 112 19.09 -0.02 8.42
C ASN A 112 18.33 -0.56 9.63
N GLN A 113 17.14 -0.03 9.94
CA GLN A 113 16.40 -0.41 11.16
C GLN A 113 14.98 -0.86 10.82
N ALA A 114 14.14 0.07 10.34
CA ALA A 114 12.76 -0.24 9.99
C ALA A 114 12.15 0.82 9.07
N SER A 115 11.31 0.36 8.15
CA SER A 115 10.35 1.23 7.45
C SER A 115 9.27 1.67 8.43
N HIS A 116 8.97 2.97 8.42
CA HIS A 116 7.85 3.56 9.15
C HIS A 116 6.90 4.32 8.21
N ILE A 117 7.02 4.07 6.91
CA ILE A 117 6.18 4.68 5.89
C ILE A 117 5.06 3.68 5.60
N PRO A 118 3.78 4.01 5.90
CA PRO A 118 2.69 3.12 5.57
C PRO A 118 2.67 2.82 4.07
N SER A 119 2.41 1.57 3.70
CA SER A 119 2.36 1.16 2.29
C SER A 119 1.42 2.01 1.43
N CYS A 120 0.31 2.52 1.99
CA CYS A 120 -0.62 3.41 1.29
C CYS A 120 0.00 4.77 0.88
N CYS A 121 1.10 5.17 1.53
CA CYS A 121 1.86 6.38 1.22
C CYS A 121 2.94 6.16 0.16
N VAL A 122 2.99 4.98 -0.47
CA VAL A 122 4.02 4.60 -1.43
C VAL A 122 3.41 4.27 -2.78
N VAL A 123 4.10 4.69 -3.84
CA VAL A 123 3.95 4.11 -5.17
C VAL A 123 5.30 3.61 -5.67
N HIS A 124 5.29 2.54 -6.45
CA HIS A 124 6.50 2.06 -7.11
C HIS A 124 6.18 1.52 -8.50
N THR A 125 7.21 1.42 -9.34
CA THR A 125 7.09 0.81 -10.66
C THR A 125 6.88 -0.69 -10.51
N ARG A 126 6.14 -1.28 -11.44
CA ARG A 126 6.03 -2.74 -11.54
C ARG A 126 7.39 -3.40 -11.82
N SER A 127 8.24 -2.76 -12.60
CA SER A 127 9.61 -3.24 -12.86
C SER A 127 10.48 -3.31 -11.60
N ALA A 128 10.27 -2.42 -10.62
CA ALA A 128 10.93 -2.53 -9.33
C ALA A 128 10.48 -3.77 -8.56
N LEU A 129 9.16 -4.04 -8.52
CA LEU A 129 8.60 -5.25 -7.89
C LEU A 129 9.15 -6.53 -8.54
N GLU A 130 9.22 -6.56 -9.87
CA GLU A 130 9.73 -7.72 -10.61
C GLU A 130 11.22 -8.00 -10.34
N ARG A 131 11.99 -6.95 -10.04
CA ARG A 131 13.43 -7.05 -9.75
C ARG A 131 13.73 -7.39 -8.28
N VAL A 132 12.98 -6.82 -7.35
CA VAL A 132 13.22 -6.96 -5.90
C VAL A 132 12.46 -8.16 -5.30
N GLY A 133 11.27 -8.46 -5.84
CA GLY A 133 10.41 -9.52 -5.35
C GLY A 133 9.21 -8.99 -4.56
N TYR A 134 8.49 -9.92 -3.96
CA TYR A 134 7.22 -9.71 -3.27
C TYR A 134 7.42 -9.54 -1.75
N TRP A 135 6.34 -9.19 -1.03
CA TRP A 135 6.39 -9.07 0.43
C TRP A 135 6.80 -10.41 1.09
N PRO A 136 7.64 -10.40 2.14
CA PRO A 136 7.89 -11.58 2.96
C PRO A 136 6.58 -12.12 3.57
N GLU A 137 6.34 -13.42 3.45
CA GLU A 137 5.09 -14.07 3.88
C GLU A 137 5.22 -14.71 5.28
N ASP A 138 6.44 -14.81 5.81
CA ASP A 138 6.80 -15.44 7.09
C ASP A 138 7.07 -14.44 8.22
N MET A 139 6.98 -13.13 7.95
CA MET A 139 7.17 -12.10 8.96
C MET A 139 5.90 -11.85 9.78
N PRO A 140 5.98 -11.88 11.11
CA PRO A 140 4.80 -11.73 11.96
C PRO A 140 4.23 -10.31 11.98
N ARG A 141 5.07 -9.28 11.72
CA ARG A 141 4.70 -7.85 11.67
C ARG A 141 5.64 -7.10 10.73
N ASN A 142 5.21 -5.94 10.24
CA ASN A 142 6.02 -4.97 9.49
C ASN A 142 6.80 -5.60 8.32
N ALA A 143 6.12 -6.43 7.52
CA ALA A 143 6.73 -6.96 6.30
C ALA A 143 6.68 -5.96 5.14
N ASP A 144 6.05 -4.79 5.35
CA ASP A 144 5.92 -3.68 4.40
C ASP A 144 7.10 -2.69 4.37
#